data_AF-A0A952EW54-F1
#
_entry.id   AF-A0A952EW54-F1
#
_cell.length_a   1.000
_cell.length_b   1.000
_cell.length_c   1.000
_cell.angle_alpha   90.00
_cell.angle_beta   90.00
_cell.angle_gamma   90.00
#
_symmetry.space_group_name_H-M   'P 1'
#
loop_
_entity.id
_entity.type
_entity.pdbx_description
1 polymer ?
#
loop_
_entity_poly.entity_id
_entity_poly.type
_entity_poly.pdbx_seq_one_letter_code
_entity_poly.pdbx_strand_id
1 'polypeptide(L)'
;RGGIPYAVAKSLAAAPFADILWMETKTADLADAREFAEAIHAQFPDKMLAYNLSPSFNWDTTGMTDDEMRAFPEELGKMGFVFNFMTYGGHQIDGVAAEEFATALKQDGMLSLARLQRKMRLVESPYRTPQTLVGGPRSDAALAASSGRTATTKAMGKGSTQHQHLVQTEVPKKLLEDWLAMWSEHYNLGEKLRVQLRPTRPGSDVLELGIYGERDGDEEKLANVIVDPIKDRHGRSILTVRDQNTFAEKLRQKRLMTLVHLWLVNRFKAEAVYYVTPTEDNLYQTDKMKSHGIFSDVHQDVGEIIVAELNQPRIEELLAPDREALGRLIRKED
;
A
#
# COMPACT_ATOMS: atom_id res chain seq x y z
N ARG A 1 48.04 -0.82 -14.93
CA ARG A 1 47.40 0.49 -14.60
C ARG A 1 45.94 0.19 -14.26
N GLY A 2 45.39 0.76 -13.18
CA GLY A 2 43.98 0.52 -12.82
C GLY A 2 43.01 1.07 -13.87
N GLY A 3 41.88 0.40 -14.07
CA GLY A 3 40.82 0.74 -15.04
C GLY A 3 40.06 -0.50 -15.54
N ILE A 4 38.98 -0.29 -16.30
CA ILE A 4 38.14 -1.36 -16.88
C ILE A 4 38.96 -2.39 -17.66
N PRO A 5 39.92 -1.99 -18.54
CA PRO A 5 40.72 -2.98 -19.27
C PRO A 5 41.50 -3.94 -18.35
N TYR A 6 41.94 -3.46 -17.18
CA TYR A 6 42.63 -4.31 -16.22
C TYR A 6 41.67 -5.20 -15.42
N ALA A 7 40.47 -4.69 -15.11
CA ALA A 7 39.42 -5.49 -14.49
C ALA A 7 38.95 -6.63 -15.41
N VAL A 8 38.77 -6.36 -16.71
CA VAL A 8 38.48 -7.37 -17.74
C VAL A 8 39.58 -8.43 -17.78
N ALA A 9 40.85 -8.02 -17.89
CA ALA A 9 41.97 -8.97 -17.96
C ALA A 9 42.04 -9.90 -16.74
N LYS A 10 41.82 -9.37 -15.53
CA LYS A 10 41.79 -10.17 -14.30
C LYS A 10 40.57 -11.09 -14.25
N SER A 11 39.42 -10.60 -14.70
CA SER A 11 38.16 -11.34 -14.66
C SER A 11 38.12 -12.47 -15.68
N LEU A 12 38.70 -12.28 -16.88
CA LEU A 12 38.90 -13.36 -17.86
C LEU A 12 39.79 -14.48 -17.32
N ALA A 13 40.87 -14.14 -16.61
CA ALA A 13 41.73 -15.14 -15.97
C ALA A 13 41.01 -15.90 -14.84
N ALA A 14 40.08 -15.23 -14.15
CA ALA A 14 39.28 -15.83 -13.07
C ALA A 14 38.06 -16.62 -13.59
N ALA A 15 37.57 -16.34 -14.80
CA ALA A 15 36.34 -16.91 -15.36
C ALA A 15 36.25 -18.45 -15.30
N PRO A 16 37.32 -19.24 -15.56
CA PRO A 16 37.25 -20.70 -15.43
C PRO A 16 37.11 -21.21 -13.99
N PHE A 17 37.37 -20.36 -13.00
CA PHE A 17 37.45 -20.72 -11.58
C PHE A 17 36.31 -20.12 -10.74
N ALA A 18 35.40 -19.36 -11.36
CA ALA A 18 34.30 -18.70 -10.68
C ALA A 18 32.99 -18.84 -11.47
N ASP A 19 31.90 -19.08 -10.76
CA ASP A 19 30.55 -19.13 -11.35
C ASP A 19 30.10 -17.74 -11.80
N ILE A 20 30.40 -16.71 -11.00
CA ILE A 20 30.00 -15.32 -11.21
C ILE A 20 31.23 -14.41 -11.12
N LEU A 21 31.29 -13.42 -12.01
CA LEU A 21 32.32 -12.37 -11.97
C LEU A 21 31.71 -11.03 -11.56
N TRP A 22 32.50 -10.23 -10.82
CA TRP A 22 32.11 -8.91 -10.37
C TRP A 22 33.30 -7.95 -10.49
N MET A 23 33.07 -6.82 -11.15
CA MET A 23 33.97 -5.67 -11.15
C MET A 23 33.47 -4.63 -10.15
N GLU A 24 34.29 -4.27 -9.16
CA GLU A 24 33.99 -3.14 -8.27
C GLU A 24 34.02 -1.83 -9.06
N THR A 25 33.01 -0.97 -8.85
CA THR A 25 32.87 0.33 -9.53
C THR A 25 32.89 1.48 -8.53
N LYS A 26 33.30 2.67 -9.00
CA LYS A 26 33.28 3.90 -8.20
C LYS A 26 31.96 4.67 -8.35
N THR A 27 31.26 4.47 -9.47
CA THR A 27 30.03 5.16 -9.85
C THR A 27 29.07 4.17 -10.48
N ALA A 28 27.77 4.46 -10.38
CA ALA A 28 26.74 3.75 -11.11
C ALA A 28 26.73 4.27 -12.56
N ASP A 29 27.29 3.50 -13.48
CA ASP A 29 27.39 3.85 -14.91
C ASP A 29 27.11 2.60 -15.77
N LEU A 30 26.12 2.70 -16.66
CA LEU A 30 25.72 1.58 -17.54
C LEU A 30 26.71 1.37 -18.69
N ALA A 31 27.43 2.40 -19.13
CA ALA A 31 28.45 2.27 -20.17
C ALA A 31 29.65 1.48 -19.66
N ASP A 32 30.13 1.78 -18.45
CA ASP A 32 31.20 1.02 -17.79
C ASP A 32 30.78 -0.45 -17.58
N ALA A 33 29.53 -0.69 -17.16
CA ALA A 33 28.99 -2.03 -16.98
C ALA A 33 28.92 -2.79 -18.31
N ARG A 34 28.51 -2.12 -19.40
CA ARG A 34 28.43 -2.70 -20.74
C ARG A 34 29.80 -3.07 -21.29
N GLU A 35 30.78 -2.18 -21.18
CA GLU A 35 32.16 -2.44 -21.64
C GLU A 35 32.71 -3.70 -20.96
N PHE A 36 32.50 -3.84 -19.64
CA PHE A 36 32.91 -5.01 -18.91
C PHE A 36 32.15 -6.28 -19.35
N ALA A 37 30.82 -6.21 -19.43
CA ALA A 37 29.99 -7.37 -19.78
C ALA A 37 30.29 -7.91 -21.18
N GLU A 38 30.32 -7.04 -22.19
CA GLU A 38 30.62 -7.41 -23.57
C GLU A 38 32.00 -8.07 -23.70
N ALA A 39 33.01 -7.54 -23.00
CA ALA A 39 34.36 -8.08 -23.03
C ALA A 39 34.46 -9.47 -22.37
N ILE A 40 33.72 -9.73 -21.30
CA ILE A 40 33.65 -11.06 -20.66
C ILE A 40 32.89 -12.04 -21.56
N HIS A 41 31.70 -11.66 -22.05
CA HIS A 41 30.85 -12.52 -22.85
C HIS A 41 31.43 -12.84 -24.23
N ALA A 42 32.32 -12.01 -24.76
CA ALA A 42 33.09 -12.33 -25.97
C ALA A 42 33.96 -13.60 -25.83
N GLN A 43 34.41 -13.93 -24.61
CA GLN A 43 35.23 -15.12 -24.33
C GLN A 43 34.46 -16.21 -23.59
N PHE A 44 33.51 -15.81 -22.72
CA PHE A 44 32.67 -16.70 -21.94
C PHE A 44 31.20 -16.26 -22.04
N PRO A 45 30.50 -16.59 -23.14
CA PRO A 45 29.14 -16.10 -23.42
C PRO A 45 28.12 -16.37 -22.31
N ASP A 46 28.26 -17.50 -21.63
CA ASP A 46 27.33 -17.94 -20.58
C ASP A 46 27.78 -17.51 -19.17
N LYS A 47 28.80 -16.64 -19.04
CA LYS A 47 29.32 -16.24 -17.73
C LYS A 47 28.36 -15.27 -17.04
N MET A 48 27.86 -15.68 -15.89
CA MET A 48 27.04 -14.83 -15.02
C MET A 48 27.87 -13.69 -14.42
N LEU A 49 27.27 -12.51 -14.31
CA LEU A 49 27.90 -11.32 -13.72
C LEU A 49 27.12 -10.83 -12.50
N ALA A 50 27.78 -10.07 -11.64
CA ALA A 50 27.18 -9.40 -10.49
C ALA A 50 27.59 -7.92 -10.42
N TYR A 51 26.71 -7.08 -9.88
CA TYR A 51 26.90 -5.63 -9.79
C TYR A 51 26.59 -5.09 -8.39
N ASN A 52 27.47 -4.25 -7.85
CA ASN A 52 27.28 -3.58 -6.58
C ASN A 52 26.63 -2.20 -6.78
N LEU A 53 25.42 -2.03 -6.26
CA LEU A 53 24.70 -0.77 -6.18
C LEU A 53 25.07 -0.07 -4.86
N SER A 54 26.28 0.46 -4.77
CA SER A 54 26.84 0.95 -3.50
C SER A 54 25.98 2.07 -2.90
N PRO A 55 25.57 1.98 -1.61
CA PRO A 55 24.88 3.08 -0.93
C PRO A 55 25.71 4.35 -0.75
N SER A 56 27.04 4.29 -0.96
CA SER A 56 27.90 5.48 -0.96
C SER A 56 27.83 6.29 -2.25
N PHE A 57 27.19 5.77 -3.30
CA PHE A 57 27.01 6.53 -4.53
C PHE A 57 25.97 7.61 -4.31
N ASN A 58 26.31 8.84 -4.68
CA ASN A 58 25.34 9.92 -4.72
C ASN A 58 24.61 9.87 -6.08
N TRP A 59 23.51 9.12 -6.11
CA TRP A 59 22.68 8.92 -7.30
C TRP A 59 22.15 10.24 -7.88
N ASP A 60 21.79 11.21 -7.05
CA ASP A 60 21.26 12.51 -7.51
C ASP A 60 22.30 13.36 -8.25
N THR A 61 23.59 13.08 -8.04
CA THR A 61 24.69 13.80 -8.71
C THR A 61 25.17 13.13 -10.00
N THR A 62 24.61 11.99 -10.38
CA THR A 62 24.99 11.31 -11.64
C THR A 62 24.43 12.02 -12.86
N GLY A 63 23.40 12.86 -12.68
CA GLY A 63 22.65 13.47 -13.78
C GLY A 63 21.59 12.56 -14.40
N MET A 64 21.40 11.34 -13.87
CA MET A 64 20.31 10.46 -14.27
C MET A 64 18.97 11.09 -13.90
N THR A 65 18.00 10.93 -14.79
CA THR A 65 16.59 11.13 -14.51
C THR A 65 16.04 10.02 -13.62
N ASP A 66 14.93 10.29 -12.93
CA ASP A 66 14.23 9.27 -12.14
C ASP A 66 13.88 8.03 -12.97
N ASP A 67 13.51 8.19 -14.25
CA ASP A 67 13.16 7.06 -15.13
C ASP A 67 14.38 6.20 -15.45
N GLU A 68 15.55 6.82 -15.65
CA GLU A 68 16.81 6.09 -15.82
C GLU A 68 17.20 5.35 -14.53
N MET A 69 17.02 5.95 -13.35
CA MET A 69 17.26 5.27 -12.07
C MET A 69 16.31 4.08 -11.87
N ARG A 70 15.03 4.21 -12.26
CA ARG A 70 14.04 3.11 -12.22
C ARG A 70 14.45 1.97 -13.15
N ALA A 71 14.92 2.28 -14.36
CA ALA A 71 15.33 1.30 -15.36
C ALA A 71 16.70 0.66 -15.09
N PHE A 72 17.56 1.29 -14.28
CA PHE A 72 18.95 0.86 -14.06
C PHE A 72 19.11 -0.63 -13.69
N PRO A 73 18.32 -1.22 -12.76
CA PRO A 73 18.43 -2.64 -12.45
C PRO A 73 18.02 -3.56 -13.61
N GLU A 74 17.04 -3.14 -14.42
CA GLU A 74 16.58 -3.89 -15.59
C GLU A 74 17.65 -3.88 -16.69
N GLU A 75 18.27 -2.72 -16.95
CA GLU A 75 19.35 -2.57 -17.92
C GLU A 75 20.58 -3.42 -17.56
N LEU A 76 20.94 -3.49 -16.26
CA LEU A 76 21.96 -4.43 -15.79
C LEU A 76 21.58 -5.89 -16.11
N GLY A 77 20.33 -6.28 -15.88
CA GLY A 77 19.84 -7.62 -16.20
C GLY A 77 19.99 -7.99 -17.68
N LYS A 78 19.71 -7.04 -18.59
CA LYS A 78 19.88 -7.23 -20.06
C LYS A 78 21.32 -7.51 -20.47
N MET A 79 22.30 -7.08 -19.66
CA MET A 79 23.74 -7.29 -19.88
C MET A 79 24.29 -8.53 -19.15
N GLY A 80 23.44 -9.38 -18.57
CA GLY A 80 23.86 -10.61 -17.89
C GLY A 80 24.34 -10.43 -16.45
N PHE A 81 24.08 -9.27 -15.82
CA PHE A 81 24.24 -9.07 -14.39
C PHE A 81 23.04 -9.64 -13.63
N VAL A 82 23.18 -10.90 -13.20
CA VAL A 82 22.10 -11.71 -12.62
C VAL A 82 21.96 -11.56 -11.10
N PHE A 83 22.96 -11.00 -10.43
CA PHE A 83 22.93 -10.75 -8.99
C PHE A 83 23.41 -9.32 -8.69
N ASN A 84 22.44 -8.43 -8.43
CA ASN A 84 22.68 -7.01 -8.20
C ASN A 84 22.26 -6.66 -6.78
N PHE A 85 23.13 -5.99 -6.02
CA PHE A 85 22.93 -5.85 -4.58
C PHE A 85 23.40 -4.51 -4.05
N MET A 86 22.68 -3.99 -3.04
CA MET A 86 23.13 -2.87 -2.22
C MET A 86 23.85 -3.42 -0.99
N THR A 87 25.18 -3.35 -0.99
CA THR A 87 26.07 -3.95 0.04
C THR A 87 25.59 -3.76 1.49
N TYR A 88 25.40 -2.51 1.92
CA TYR A 88 24.97 -2.17 3.28
C TYR A 88 23.67 -1.36 3.30
N GLY A 89 22.76 -1.63 2.36
CA GLY A 89 21.44 -0.97 2.32
C GLY A 89 20.64 -1.12 3.62
N GLY A 90 20.74 -2.28 4.27
CA GLY A 90 20.12 -2.54 5.58
C GLY A 90 20.61 -1.61 6.70
N HIS A 91 21.91 -1.31 6.74
CA HIS A 91 22.49 -0.39 7.72
C HIS A 91 21.97 1.05 7.53
N GLN A 92 21.85 1.49 6.27
CA GLN A 92 21.32 2.83 5.96
C GLN A 92 19.88 3.00 6.44
N ILE A 93 19.00 2.03 6.14
CA ILE A 93 17.59 2.12 6.54
C ILE A 93 17.38 1.96 8.06
N ASP A 94 18.24 1.19 8.74
CA ASP A 94 18.21 1.06 10.21
C ASP A 94 18.52 2.39 10.90
N GLY A 95 19.61 3.06 10.48
CA GLY A 95 20.00 4.37 11.01
C GLY A 95 18.90 5.42 10.83
N VAL A 96 18.38 5.58 9.61
CA VAL A 96 17.31 6.56 9.34
C VAL A 96 16.04 6.24 10.13
N ALA A 97 15.61 4.97 10.18
CA ALA A 97 14.41 4.60 10.93
C ALA A 97 14.54 4.88 12.43
N ALA A 98 15.72 4.63 13.02
CA ALA A 98 16.00 4.92 14.42
C ALA A 98 16.04 6.44 14.68
N GLU A 99 16.69 7.22 13.82
CA GLU A 99 16.76 8.68 13.92
C GLU A 99 15.37 9.33 13.84
N GLU A 100 14.55 8.94 12.85
CA GLU A 100 13.18 9.42 12.69
C GLU A 100 12.32 9.07 13.91
N PHE A 101 12.35 7.81 14.36
CA PHE A 101 11.52 7.36 15.47
C PHE A 101 11.93 7.98 16.81
N ALA A 102 13.22 8.06 17.11
CA ALA A 102 13.72 8.70 18.34
C ALA A 102 13.38 10.18 18.37
N THR A 103 13.51 10.88 17.24
CA THR A 103 13.14 12.30 17.10
C THR A 103 11.64 12.50 17.30
N ALA A 104 10.81 11.71 16.63
CA ALA A 104 9.36 11.79 16.75
C ALA A 104 8.89 11.44 18.17
N LEU A 105 9.50 10.46 18.83
CA LEU A 105 9.17 10.11 20.21
C LEU A 105 9.51 11.25 21.17
N LYS A 106 10.65 11.92 20.97
CA LYS A 106 11.05 13.09 21.77
C LYS A 106 10.12 14.28 21.57
N GLN A 107 9.62 14.51 20.35
CA GLN A 107 8.78 15.66 20.01
C GLN A 107 7.30 15.43 20.30
N ASP A 108 6.77 14.26 19.96
CA ASP A 108 5.33 13.97 19.95
C ASP A 108 4.90 12.88 20.95
N GLY A 109 5.84 12.35 21.74
CA GLY A 109 5.56 11.28 22.70
C GLY A 109 4.94 10.05 22.03
N MET A 110 3.91 9.46 22.65
CA MET A 110 3.27 8.22 22.16
C MET A 110 2.51 8.38 20.83
N LEU A 111 2.28 9.60 20.35
CA LEU A 111 1.73 9.81 19.01
C LEU A 111 2.65 9.24 17.93
N SER A 112 3.97 9.23 18.16
CA SER A 112 4.96 8.60 17.28
C SER A 112 4.67 7.09 17.08
N LEU A 113 4.44 6.35 18.16
CA LEU A 113 4.07 4.93 18.08
C LEU A 113 2.70 4.74 17.42
N ALA A 114 1.72 5.60 17.71
CA ALA A 114 0.41 5.52 17.06
C ALA A 114 0.52 5.74 15.54
N ARG A 115 1.35 6.68 15.06
CA ARG A 115 1.65 6.89 13.64
C ARG A 115 2.32 5.68 13.02
N LEU A 116 3.31 5.09 13.68
CA LEU A 116 3.96 3.85 13.23
C LEU A 116 2.95 2.70 13.10
N GLN A 117 2.09 2.50 14.10
CA GLN A 117 1.04 1.49 14.06
C GLN A 117 0.00 1.75 12.96
N ARG A 118 -0.35 3.01 12.69
CA ARG A 118 -1.22 3.39 11.55
C ARG A 118 -0.56 3.01 10.22
N LYS A 119 0.74 3.31 10.05
CA LYS A 119 1.51 2.93 8.85
C LYS A 119 1.53 1.42 8.67
N MET A 120 1.76 0.66 9.75
CA MET A 120 1.68 -0.80 9.73
C MET A 120 0.30 -1.30 9.27
N ARG A 121 -0.79 -0.75 9.85
CA ARG A 121 -2.19 -1.05 9.46
C ARG A 121 -2.48 -0.75 8.00
N LEU A 122 -2.00 0.38 7.51
CA LEU A 122 -2.23 0.85 6.15
C LEU A 122 -1.59 -0.06 5.09
N VAL A 123 -0.32 -0.44 5.26
CA VAL A 123 0.40 -1.30 4.30
C VAL A 123 0.17 -2.79 4.55
N GLU A 124 -0.72 -3.12 5.48
CA GLU A 124 -1.01 -4.48 5.91
C GLU A 124 0.22 -5.27 6.39
N SER A 125 1.19 -4.59 7.02
CA SER A 125 2.43 -5.20 7.49
C SER A 125 2.16 -6.33 8.49
N PRO A 126 2.86 -7.48 8.42
CA PRO A 126 2.71 -8.55 9.42
C PRO A 126 3.19 -8.11 10.82
N TYR A 127 3.97 -7.02 10.92
CA TYR A 127 4.39 -6.42 12.19
C TYR A 127 3.22 -5.87 13.04
N ARG A 128 2.01 -5.72 12.48
CA ARG A 128 0.80 -5.37 13.24
C ARG A 128 0.44 -6.41 14.31
N THR A 129 0.81 -7.66 14.07
CA THR A 129 0.57 -8.80 14.95
C THR A 129 1.90 -9.45 15.30
N PRO A 130 2.76 -8.78 16.09
CA PRO A 130 4.16 -9.18 16.26
C PRO A 130 4.30 -10.59 16.85
N GLN A 131 3.38 -11.00 17.74
CA GLN A 131 3.36 -12.36 18.28
C GLN A 131 3.10 -13.43 17.20
N THR A 132 2.25 -13.13 16.21
CA THR A 132 2.01 -14.01 15.06
C THR A 132 3.20 -14.03 14.12
N LEU A 133 3.79 -12.85 13.84
CA LEU A 133 4.97 -12.72 12.98
C LEU A 133 6.13 -13.59 13.46
N VAL A 134 6.39 -13.62 14.78
CA VAL A 134 7.46 -14.46 15.36
C VAL A 134 7.06 -15.93 15.55
N GLY A 135 5.92 -16.36 14.98
CA GLY A 135 5.52 -17.77 14.96
C GLY A 135 4.79 -18.25 16.22
N GLY A 136 4.21 -17.36 17.02
CA GLY A 136 3.42 -17.71 18.22
C GLY A 136 2.42 -18.86 18.01
N PRO A 137 1.58 -18.86 16.95
CA PRO A 137 0.66 -19.96 16.69
C PRO A 137 1.33 -21.34 16.53
N ARG A 138 2.51 -21.38 15.92
CA ARG A 138 3.28 -22.63 15.75
C ARG A 138 3.83 -23.12 17.08
N SER A 139 4.31 -22.21 17.92
CA SER A 139 4.79 -22.53 19.27
C SER A 139 3.65 -23.03 20.18
N ASP A 140 2.45 -22.45 20.08
CA ASP A 140 1.26 -22.93 20.80
C ASP A 140 0.83 -24.33 20.34
N ALA A 141 0.90 -24.60 19.03
CA ALA A 141 0.65 -25.93 18.50
C ALA A 141 1.69 -26.95 19.00
N ALA A 142 2.96 -26.56 19.09
CA ALA A 142 4.02 -27.39 19.66
C ALA A 142 3.77 -27.66 21.16
N LEU A 143 3.37 -26.66 21.95
CA LEU A 143 3.01 -26.84 23.36
C LEU A 143 1.83 -27.81 23.54
N ALA A 144 0.81 -27.68 22.69
CA ALA A 144 -0.35 -28.57 22.71
C ALA A 144 0.04 -30.02 22.39
N ALA A 145 0.93 -30.23 21.41
CA ALA A 145 1.46 -31.54 21.08
C ALA A 145 2.29 -32.12 22.24
N SER A 146 3.24 -31.35 22.78
CA SER A 146 4.15 -31.79 23.84
C SER A 146 3.45 -32.10 25.16
N SER A 147 2.40 -31.37 25.51
CA SER A 147 1.64 -31.57 26.75
C SER A 147 0.51 -32.59 26.63
N GLY A 148 0.30 -33.20 25.46
CA GLY A 148 -0.93 -33.96 25.20
C GLY A 148 -2.19 -33.12 25.44
N ARG A 149 -2.11 -31.80 25.19
CA ARG A 149 -3.15 -30.80 25.42
C ARG A 149 -3.58 -30.64 26.89
N THR A 150 -2.74 -31.04 27.85
CA THR A 150 -3.04 -30.92 29.28
C THR A 150 -2.51 -29.62 29.91
N ALA A 151 -1.69 -28.84 29.20
CA ALA A 151 -1.24 -27.53 29.68
C ALA A 151 -2.42 -26.54 29.79
N THR A 152 -2.62 -25.95 30.98
CA THR A 152 -3.70 -24.99 31.31
C THR A 152 -3.57 -23.65 30.56
N THR A 153 -2.47 -23.44 29.85
CA THR A 153 -2.10 -22.19 29.19
C THR A 153 -2.21 -22.34 27.67
N LYS A 154 -3.41 -22.22 27.11
CA LYS A 154 -3.48 -21.74 25.72
C LYS A 154 -3.03 -20.29 25.75
N ALA A 155 -1.84 -19.99 25.20
CA ALA A 155 -1.28 -18.63 25.23
C ALA A 155 -2.14 -17.64 24.41
N MET A 156 -2.94 -18.14 23.47
CA MET A 156 -3.99 -17.40 22.76
C MET A 156 -5.38 -17.66 23.37
N GLY A 157 -5.84 -16.76 24.23
CA GLY A 157 -7.20 -16.72 24.80
C GLY A 157 -7.76 -15.29 24.81
N LYS A 158 -9.04 -15.10 25.20
CA LYS A 158 -9.79 -13.80 25.14
C LYS A 158 -9.06 -12.57 25.72
N GLY A 159 -8.04 -12.75 26.56
CA GLY A 159 -7.23 -11.67 27.16
C GLY A 159 -5.81 -11.52 26.61
N SER A 160 -5.42 -12.23 25.55
CA SER A 160 -4.06 -12.10 24.98
C SER A 160 -3.86 -10.76 24.25
N THR A 161 -2.62 -10.30 24.14
CA THR A 161 -2.24 -9.11 23.36
C THR A 161 -2.76 -9.16 21.93
N GLN A 162 -2.86 -10.37 21.34
CA GLN A 162 -3.49 -10.60 20.04
C GLN A 162 -4.97 -10.20 20.03
N HIS A 163 -5.73 -10.57 21.06
CA HIS A 163 -7.13 -10.15 21.19
C HIS A 163 -7.26 -8.63 21.35
N GLN A 164 -6.34 -7.99 22.08
CA GLN A 164 -6.31 -6.52 22.18
C GLN A 164 -5.99 -5.83 20.85
N HIS A 165 -5.13 -6.42 20.01
CA HIS A 165 -4.92 -5.94 18.64
C HIS A 165 -6.15 -6.15 17.77
N LEU A 166 -6.85 -7.28 17.89
CA LEU A 166 -8.07 -7.59 17.12
C LEU A 166 -9.25 -6.67 17.48
N VAL A 167 -9.40 -6.26 18.75
CA VAL A 167 -10.50 -5.39 19.23
C VAL A 167 -10.42 -3.97 18.66
N GLN A 168 -9.28 -3.56 18.06
CA GLN A 168 -9.14 -2.31 17.31
C GLN A 168 -8.87 -2.51 15.80
N THR A 169 -9.03 -3.73 15.25
CA THR A 169 -8.79 -3.95 13.82
C THR A 169 -9.86 -3.27 12.99
N GLU A 170 -9.43 -2.24 12.29
CA GLU A 170 -10.21 -1.44 11.36
C GLU A 170 -10.90 -2.32 10.31
N VAL A 171 -12.02 -1.83 9.77
CA VAL A 171 -12.84 -2.51 8.75
C VAL A 171 -11.96 -2.98 7.58
N PRO A 172 -11.89 -4.28 7.25
CA PRO A 172 -10.96 -4.78 6.24
C PRO A 172 -11.40 -4.38 4.82
N LYS A 173 -10.44 -4.22 3.90
CA LYS A 173 -10.72 -3.96 2.46
C LYS A 173 -11.55 -5.08 1.83
N LYS A 174 -11.33 -6.32 2.29
CA LYS A 174 -12.11 -7.49 1.88
C LYS A 174 -13.61 -7.29 2.07
N LEU A 175 -14.03 -6.50 3.06
CA LEU A 175 -15.45 -6.17 3.21
C LEU A 175 -15.98 -5.38 2.01
N LEU A 176 -15.23 -4.40 1.51
CA LEU A 176 -15.61 -3.67 0.30
C LEU A 176 -15.53 -4.58 -0.92
N GLU A 177 -14.54 -5.47 -1.02
CA GLU A 177 -14.46 -6.46 -2.11
C GLU A 177 -15.68 -7.39 -2.13
N ASP A 178 -16.15 -7.85 -0.96
CA ASP A 178 -17.39 -8.64 -0.86
C ASP A 178 -18.62 -7.85 -1.34
N TRP A 179 -18.71 -6.56 -0.99
CA TRP A 179 -19.79 -5.68 -1.45
C TRP A 179 -19.73 -5.44 -2.96
N LEU A 180 -18.52 -5.26 -3.49
CA LEU A 180 -18.28 -5.08 -4.91
C LEU A 180 -18.55 -6.37 -5.70
N ALA A 181 -18.37 -7.55 -5.10
CA ALA A 181 -18.77 -8.82 -5.70
C ALA A 181 -20.29 -8.89 -5.86
N MET A 182 -21.07 -8.57 -4.81
CA MET A 182 -22.54 -8.49 -4.89
C MET A 182 -23.00 -7.47 -5.94
N TRP A 183 -22.32 -6.32 -6.00
CA TRP A 183 -22.59 -5.27 -6.98
C TRP A 183 -22.27 -5.71 -8.42
N SER A 184 -21.13 -6.37 -8.62
CA SER A 184 -20.69 -6.85 -9.94
C SER A 184 -21.58 -7.98 -10.46
N GLU A 185 -22.05 -8.85 -9.57
CA GLU A 185 -23.04 -9.89 -9.86
C GLU A 185 -24.36 -9.28 -10.31
N HIS A 186 -24.90 -8.30 -9.57
CA HIS A 186 -26.16 -7.64 -9.94
C HIS A 186 -26.11 -6.94 -11.30
N TYR A 187 -24.99 -6.28 -11.63
CA TYR A 187 -24.82 -5.57 -12.89
C TYR A 187 -24.19 -6.41 -14.02
N ASN A 188 -24.00 -7.72 -13.83
CA ASN A 188 -23.40 -8.65 -14.80
C ASN A 188 -22.08 -8.16 -15.42
N LEU A 189 -21.16 -7.66 -14.60
CA LEU A 189 -19.90 -7.06 -15.09
C LEU A 189 -18.83 -8.09 -15.45
N GLY A 190 -18.91 -9.31 -14.89
CA GLY A 190 -18.01 -10.43 -15.24
C GLY A 190 -16.55 -10.26 -14.82
N GLU A 191 -16.19 -9.18 -14.10
CA GLU A 191 -14.84 -8.88 -13.64
C GLU A 191 -14.74 -8.93 -12.11
N LYS A 192 -13.59 -9.41 -11.60
CA LYS A 192 -13.32 -9.39 -10.16
C LYS A 192 -12.66 -8.07 -9.80
N LEU A 193 -13.37 -7.26 -9.00
CA LEU A 193 -12.85 -6.00 -8.51
C LEU A 193 -12.00 -6.18 -7.26
N ARG A 194 -10.82 -5.57 -7.24
CA ARG A 194 -9.91 -5.57 -6.09
C ARG A 194 -9.75 -4.17 -5.52
N VAL A 195 -9.60 -4.09 -4.20
CA VAL A 195 -9.48 -2.82 -3.48
C VAL A 195 -8.03 -2.61 -3.02
N GLN A 196 -7.45 -1.46 -3.34
CA GLN A 196 -6.23 -0.99 -2.69
C GLN A 196 -6.50 0.29 -1.89
N LEU A 197 -5.82 0.45 -0.75
CA LEU A 197 -5.80 1.69 0.03
C LEU A 197 -4.33 1.94 0.40
N ARG A 198 -3.73 3.01 -0.12
CA ARG A 198 -2.29 3.31 0.04
C ARG A 198 -2.07 4.82 0.17
N PRO A 199 -0.97 5.29 0.77
CA PRO A 199 -0.57 6.70 0.64
C PRO A 199 -0.44 7.08 -0.83
N THR A 200 -0.88 8.29 -1.19
CA THR A 200 -0.70 8.85 -2.54
C THR A 200 0.77 8.98 -2.93
N ARG A 201 1.64 9.20 -1.92
CA ARG A 201 3.10 9.27 -2.05
C ARG A 201 3.75 8.71 -0.78
N PRO A 202 4.99 8.18 -0.84
CA PRO A 202 5.72 7.75 0.36
C PRO A 202 5.76 8.86 1.43
N GLY A 203 5.33 8.55 2.65
CA GLY A 203 5.31 9.51 3.76
C GLY A 203 4.11 10.46 3.80
N SER A 204 3.20 10.42 2.82
CA SER A 204 1.98 11.24 2.82
C SER A 204 0.92 10.69 3.79
N ASP A 205 0.26 11.58 4.53
CA ASP A 205 -0.95 11.26 5.30
C ASP A 205 -2.21 11.19 4.40
N VAL A 206 -2.10 11.64 3.14
CA VAL A 206 -3.17 11.56 2.14
C VAL A 206 -3.18 10.16 1.51
N LEU A 207 -4.32 9.50 1.59
CA LEU A 207 -4.54 8.14 1.13
C LEU A 207 -5.32 8.13 -0.20
N GLU A 208 -5.01 7.19 -1.07
CA GLU A 208 -5.84 6.84 -2.23
C GLU A 208 -6.46 5.47 -1.99
N LEU A 209 -7.80 5.42 -2.01
CA LEU A 209 -8.55 4.19 -2.20
C LEU A 209 -8.78 3.99 -3.70
N GLY A 210 -8.20 2.94 -4.28
CA GLY A 210 -8.39 2.59 -5.68
C GLY A 210 -9.16 1.28 -5.85
N ILE A 211 -10.07 1.25 -6.82
CA ILE A 211 -10.75 0.05 -7.31
C ILE A 211 -10.10 -0.37 -8.61
N TYR A 212 -9.65 -1.62 -8.67
CA TYR A 212 -8.90 -2.17 -9.80
C TYR A 212 -9.66 -3.36 -10.40
N GLY A 213 -9.70 -3.40 -11.73
CA GLY A 213 -10.10 -4.60 -12.48
C GLY A 213 -8.90 -5.20 -13.20
N GLU A 214 -9.16 -6.30 -13.91
CA GLU A 214 -8.17 -7.00 -14.71
C GLU A 214 -8.55 -6.87 -16.18
N ARG A 215 -7.64 -6.36 -16.99
CA ARG A 215 -7.82 -6.20 -18.44
C ARG A 215 -6.55 -6.66 -19.15
N ASP A 216 -6.69 -7.68 -19.99
CA ASP A 216 -5.59 -8.23 -20.79
C ASP A 216 -4.35 -8.65 -19.98
N GLY A 217 -4.53 -9.01 -18.70
CA GLY A 217 -3.46 -9.41 -17.77
C GLY A 217 -2.87 -8.27 -16.93
N ASP A 218 -3.24 -7.02 -17.20
CA ASP A 218 -2.80 -5.83 -16.47
C ASP A 218 -3.88 -5.32 -15.50
N GLU A 219 -3.44 -4.71 -14.39
CA GLU A 219 -4.32 -4.09 -13.41
C GLU A 219 -4.74 -2.67 -13.86
N GLU A 220 -6.00 -2.51 -14.25
CA GLU A 220 -6.57 -1.21 -14.64
C GLU A 220 -7.26 -0.55 -13.45
N LYS A 221 -6.94 0.73 -13.16
CA LYS A 221 -7.62 1.53 -12.13
C LYS A 221 -8.96 2.03 -12.67
N LEU A 222 -10.06 1.54 -12.12
CA LEU A 222 -11.42 1.81 -12.61
C LEU A 222 -12.13 2.94 -11.85
N ALA A 223 -11.79 3.13 -10.58
CA ALA A 223 -12.30 4.21 -9.74
C ALA A 223 -11.33 4.54 -8.60
N ASN A 224 -11.38 5.75 -8.06
CA ASN A 224 -10.63 6.11 -6.85
C ASN A 224 -11.34 7.13 -5.95
N VAL A 225 -10.86 7.25 -4.72
CA VAL A 225 -11.13 8.36 -3.81
C VAL A 225 -9.83 8.72 -3.09
N ILE A 226 -9.42 9.98 -3.19
CA ILE A 226 -8.27 10.53 -2.47
C ILE A 226 -8.78 11.17 -1.19
N VAL A 227 -8.36 10.64 -0.04
CA VAL A 227 -8.87 11.04 1.28
C VAL A 227 -7.75 11.38 2.25
N ASP A 228 -8.07 12.27 3.17
CA ASP A 228 -7.20 12.69 4.26
C ASP A 228 -8.05 12.70 5.57
N PRO A 229 -7.94 11.64 6.40
CA PRO A 229 -8.72 11.51 7.62
C PRO A 229 -8.14 12.39 8.74
N ILE A 230 -8.90 13.40 9.15
CA ILE A 230 -8.52 14.37 10.17
C ILE A 230 -9.40 14.25 11.41
N LYS A 231 -8.99 14.93 12.49
CA LYS A 231 -9.85 15.16 13.66
C LYS A 231 -10.05 16.65 13.87
N ASP A 232 -11.27 17.04 14.19
CA ASP A 232 -11.54 18.42 14.60
C ASP A 232 -11.09 18.69 16.05
N ARG A 233 -11.26 19.95 16.48
CA ARG A 233 -10.92 20.39 17.84
C ARG A 233 -11.67 19.65 18.96
N HIS A 234 -12.80 19.02 18.65
CA HIS A 234 -13.59 18.23 19.60
C HIS A 234 -13.30 16.72 19.48
N GLY A 235 -12.35 16.33 18.63
CA GLY A 235 -11.95 14.95 18.41
C GLY A 235 -12.85 14.18 17.44
N ARG A 236 -13.81 14.85 16.78
CA ARG A 236 -14.68 14.24 15.77
C ARG A 236 -13.88 13.84 14.55
N SER A 237 -14.09 12.62 14.08
CA SER A 237 -13.41 12.11 12.88
C SER A 237 -14.04 12.70 11.63
N ILE A 238 -13.26 13.38 10.79
CA ILE A 238 -13.72 13.96 9.54
C ILE A 238 -12.91 13.35 8.40
N LEU A 239 -13.60 12.91 7.36
CA LEU A 239 -12.95 12.42 6.15
C LEU A 239 -12.91 13.55 5.12
N THR A 240 -11.74 14.13 4.88
CA THR A 240 -11.61 15.12 3.80
C THR A 240 -11.33 14.41 2.48
N VAL A 241 -12.15 14.64 1.48
CA VAL A 241 -12.04 14.10 0.12
C VAL A 241 -11.40 15.17 -0.77
N ARG A 242 -10.22 14.87 -1.30
CA ARG A 242 -9.46 15.74 -2.19
C ARG A 242 -9.73 15.48 -3.67
N ASP A 243 -10.19 14.28 -4.00
CA ASP A 243 -10.62 13.92 -5.34
C ASP A 243 -11.38 12.59 -5.31
N GLN A 244 -12.25 12.36 -6.27
CA GLN A 244 -12.99 11.10 -6.39
C GLN A 244 -13.48 10.88 -7.82
N ASN A 245 -13.20 9.69 -8.37
CA ASN A 245 -13.43 9.41 -9.78
C ASN A 245 -14.03 8.04 -10.01
N THR A 246 -14.93 7.93 -10.99
CA THR A 246 -15.30 6.67 -11.64
C THR A 246 -14.83 6.73 -13.09
N PHE A 247 -13.58 6.30 -13.34
CA PHE A 247 -12.92 6.39 -14.64
C PHE A 247 -13.65 5.56 -15.68
N ALA A 248 -13.92 4.29 -15.37
CA ALA A 248 -14.55 3.36 -16.28
C ALA A 248 -16.05 3.70 -16.47
N GLU A 249 -16.43 4.10 -17.68
CA GLU A 249 -17.81 4.51 -18.00
C GLU A 249 -18.83 3.41 -17.72
N LYS A 250 -18.46 2.15 -17.97
CA LYS A 250 -19.28 0.97 -17.65
C LYS A 250 -19.69 0.90 -16.18
N LEU A 251 -18.96 1.52 -15.26
CA LEU A 251 -19.24 1.50 -13.82
C LEU A 251 -20.06 2.71 -13.33
N ARG A 252 -20.25 3.74 -14.16
CA ARG A 252 -20.99 4.96 -13.80
C ARG A 252 -22.49 4.67 -13.64
N GLN A 253 -23.18 5.54 -12.90
CA GLN A 253 -24.64 5.51 -12.68
C GLN A 253 -25.18 4.22 -12.00
N LYS A 254 -24.31 3.52 -11.27
CA LYS A 254 -24.57 2.24 -10.60
C LYS A 254 -24.32 2.27 -9.10
N ARG A 255 -24.22 3.45 -8.48
CA ARG A 255 -23.97 3.64 -7.02
C ARG A 255 -22.62 3.09 -6.52
N LEU A 256 -21.65 2.79 -7.40
CA LEU A 256 -20.30 2.34 -7.02
C LEU A 256 -19.69 3.25 -5.95
N MET A 257 -19.70 4.55 -6.21
CA MET A 257 -19.07 5.52 -5.32
C MET A 257 -19.79 5.65 -3.98
N THR A 258 -21.08 5.34 -3.91
CA THR A 258 -21.84 5.24 -2.65
C THR A 258 -21.34 4.08 -1.79
N LEU A 259 -21.06 2.90 -2.38
CA LEU A 259 -20.48 1.77 -1.66
C LEU A 259 -19.08 2.07 -1.13
N VAL A 260 -18.27 2.73 -1.95
CA VAL A 260 -16.92 3.16 -1.56
C VAL A 260 -16.96 4.13 -0.39
N HIS A 261 -17.85 5.14 -0.42
CA HIS A 261 -18.01 6.10 0.67
C HIS A 261 -18.58 5.45 1.94
N LEU A 262 -19.55 4.55 1.83
CA LEU A 262 -20.05 3.77 2.97
C LEU A 262 -18.92 3.01 3.67
N TRP A 263 -18.04 2.37 2.89
CA TRP A 263 -16.90 1.65 3.46
C TRP A 263 -15.90 2.61 4.10
N LEU A 264 -15.55 3.72 3.45
CA LEU A 264 -14.62 4.73 3.97
C LEU A 264 -15.11 5.33 5.29
N VAL A 265 -16.39 5.71 5.36
CA VAL A 265 -17.02 6.22 6.57
C VAL A 265 -16.94 5.19 7.70
N ASN A 266 -17.30 3.93 7.42
CA ASN A 266 -17.21 2.87 8.41
C ASN A 266 -15.77 2.58 8.85
N ARG A 267 -14.83 2.62 7.90
CA ARG A 267 -13.40 2.35 8.07
C ARG A 267 -12.71 3.36 8.98
N PHE A 268 -13.05 4.63 8.83
CA PHE A 268 -12.46 5.74 9.58
C PHE A 268 -13.33 6.23 10.73
N LYS A 269 -14.53 5.63 10.89
CA LYS A 269 -15.56 6.08 11.86
C LYS A 269 -15.79 7.58 11.72
N ALA A 270 -15.89 8.04 10.48
CA ALA A 270 -16.13 9.44 10.18
C ALA A 270 -17.51 9.85 10.69
N GLU A 271 -17.64 11.10 11.12
CA GLU A 271 -18.89 11.75 11.49
C GLU A 271 -19.36 12.72 10.40
N ALA A 272 -18.42 13.27 9.62
CA ALA A 272 -18.68 14.11 8.46
C ALA A 272 -17.66 13.85 7.34
N VAL A 273 -18.04 14.23 6.11
CA VAL A 273 -17.19 14.16 4.92
C VAL A 273 -17.10 15.53 4.28
N TYR A 274 -15.89 16.05 4.08
CA TYR A 274 -15.66 17.38 3.48
C TYR A 274 -15.00 17.22 2.12
N TYR A 275 -15.55 17.83 1.07
CA TYR A 275 -14.94 17.82 -0.26
C TYR A 275 -14.22 19.14 -0.47
N VAL A 276 -12.88 19.10 -0.49
CA VAL A 276 -12.02 20.30 -0.48
C VAL A 276 -11.69 20.82 -1.88
N THR A 277 -12.08 20.09 -2.92
CA THR A 277 -11.96 20.47 -4.34
C THR A 277 -13.35 20.39 -4.98
N PRO A 278 -14.24 21.36 -4.74
CA PRO A 278 -15.57 21.34 -5.34
C PRO A 278 -15.47 21.31 -6.87
N THR A 279 -16.02 20.26 -7.47
CA THR A 279 -16.29 20.18 -8.90
C THR A 279 -17.79 19.94 -9.06
N GLU A 280 -18.34 20.20 -10.25
CA GLU A 280 -19.73 19.82 -10.55
C GLU A 280 -19.97 18.33 -10.29
N ASP A 281 -18.96 17.49 -10.55
CA ASP A 281 -18.99 16.05 -10.26
C ASP A 281 -19.11 15.75 -8.76
N ASN A 282 -18.42 16.51 -7.90
CA ASN A 282 -18.50 16.34 -6.45
C ASN A 282 -19.84 16.81 -5.89
N LEU A 283 -20.40 17.91 -6.41
CA LEU A 283 -21.76 18.35 -6.08
C LEU A 283 -22.79 17.30 -6.48
N TYR A 284 -22.74 16.85 -7.74
CA TYR A 284 -23.62 15.80 -8.24
C TYR A 284 -23.53 14.52 -7.39
N GLN A 285 -22.32 14.09 -7.08
CA GLN A 285 -22.10 12.83 -6.37
C GLN A 285 -22.52 12.90 -4.90
N THR A 286 -22.30 14.04 -4.23
CA THR A 286 -22.76 14.26 -2.85
C THR A 286 -24.28 14.34 -2.76
N ASP A 287 -24.94 15.01 -3.69
CA ASP A 287 -26.41 15.03 -3.79
C ASP A 287 -26.99 13.64 -4.04
N LYS A 288 -26.36 12.84 -4.92
CA LYS A 288 -26.75 11.45 -5.11
C LYS A 288 -26.59 10.64 -3.83
N MET A 289 -25.49 10.81 -3.10
CA MET A 289 -25.28 10.09 -1.84
C MET A 289 -26.24 10.55 -0.72
N LYS A 290 -26.66 11.82 -0.72
CA LYS A 290 -27.78 12.30 0.11
C LYS A 290 -29.09 11.60 -0.25
N SER A 291 -29.41 11.47 -1.55
CA SER A 291 -30.61 10.75 -2.00
C SER A 291 -30.58 9.24 -1.69
N HIS A 292 -29.39 8.65 -1.57
CA HIS A 292 -29.20 7.27 -1.12
C HIS A 292 -29.24 7.11 0.41
N GLY A 293 -29.39 8.23 1.14
CA GLY A 293 -29.45 8.29 2.59
C GLY A 293 -28.10 8.18 3.29
N ILE A 294 -26.96 8.26 2.60
CA ILE A 294 -25.63 8.26 3.25
C ILE A 294 -25.44 9.55 4.06
N PHE A 295 -25.88 10.67 3.50
CA PHE A 295 -25.82 11.97 4.16
C PHE A 295 -27.21 12.41 4.60
N SER A 296 -27.28 12.97 5.81
CA SER A 296 -28.47 13.63 6.32
C SER A 296 -28.59 15.04 5.74
N ASP A 297 -27.45 15.73 5.61
CA ASP A 297 -27.36 17.03 4.98
C ASP A 297 -26.10 17.19 4.13
N VAL A 298 -26.22 18.02 3.09
CA VAL A 298 -25.13 18.42 2.19
C VAL A 298 -25.32 19.89 1.89
N HIS A 299 -24.32 20.70 2.19
CA HIS A 299 -24.31 22.13 1.88
C HIS A 299 -22.90 22.60 1.53
N GLN A 300 -22.81 23.74 0.86
CA GLN A 300 -21.53 24.37 0.55
C GLN A 300 -21.23 25.46 1.60
N ASP A 301 -20.06 25.41 2.20
CA ASP A 301 -19.60 26.35 3.22
C ASP A 301 -18.56 27.34 2.64
N VAL A 302 -18.17 28.33 3.45
CA VAL A 302 -17.19 29.36 3.09
C VAL A 302 -15.86 28.71 2.69
N GLY A 303 -15.33 29.12 1.53
CA GLY A 303 -14.14 28.50 0.92
C GLY A 303 -14.45 27.44 -0.13
N GLU A 304 -15.71 27.38 -0.59
CA GLU A 304 -16.23 26.47 -1.62
C GLU A 304 -16.19 24.98 -1.21
N ILE A 305 -16.00 24.65 0.06
CA ILE A 305 -15.97 23.28 0.56
C ILE A 305 -17.40 22.72 0.63
N ILE A 306 -17.61 21.50 0.13
CA ILE A 306 -18.88 20.78 0.33
C ILE A 306 -18.80 20.03 1.66
N VAL A 307 -19.70 20.35 2.58
CA VAL A 307 -19.85 19.70 3.88
C VAL A 307 -21.01 18.72 3.79
N ALA A 308 -20.72 17.44 4.03
CA ALA A 308 -21.71 16.37 4.03
C ALA A 308 -21.76 15.68 5.40
N GLU A 309 -22.87 15.88 6.11
CA GLU A 309 -23.11 15.31 7.43
C GLU A 309 -23.71 13.91 7.30
N LEU A 310 -23.21 12.95 8.07
CA LEU A 310 -23.64 11.55 7.92
C LEU A 310 -25.03 11.31 8.50
N ASN A 311 -25.75 10.36 7.89
CA ASN A 311 -26.97 9.82 8.45
C ASN A 311 -26.66 8.54 9.22
N GLN A 312 -26.24 8.68 10.48
CA GLN A 312 -25.77 7.57 11.31
C GLN A 312 -26.74 6.38 11.38
N PRO A 313 -28.07 6.56 11.59
CA PRO A 313 -29.03 5.45 11.56
C PRO A 313 -29.02 4.66 10.25
N ARG A 314 -28.92 5.36 9.11
CA ARG A 314 -28.89 4.70 7.80
C ARG A 314 -27.57 3.97 7.55
N ILE A 315 -26.45 4.52 8.02
CA ILE A 315 -25.16 3.82 7.96
C ILE A 315 -25.22 2.52 8.76
N GLU A 316 -25.79 2.54 9.96
CA GLU A 316 -25.95 1.34 10.79
C GLU A 316 -26.84 0.29 10.13
N GLU A 317 -27.95 0.69 9.51
CA GLU A 317 -28.83 -0.19 8.73
C GLU A 317 -28.08 -0.85 7.55
N LEU A 318 -27.32 -0.07 6.77
CA LEU A 318 -26.57 -0.56 5.62
C LEU A 318 -25.39 -1.48 6.01
N LEU A 319 -24.91 -1.38 7.25
CA LEU A 319 -23.84 -2.21 7.81
C LEU A 319 -24.36 -3.46 8.53
N ALA A 320 -25.67 -3.70 8.54
CA ALA A 320 -26.26 -4.87 9.18
C ALA A 320 -25.67 -6.18 8.61
N PRO A 321 -25.37 -7.19 9.47
CA PRO A 321 -24.71 -8.42 9.02
C PRO A 321 -25.51 -9.25 8.01
N ASP A 322 -26.84 -9.10 7.97
CA ASP A 322 -27.73 -9.78 7.01
C ASP A 322 -27.58 -9.26 5.57
N ARG A 323 -26.96 -8.08 5.40
CA ARG A 323 -26.74 -7.38 4.12
C ARG A 323 -28.02 -7.11 3.33
N GLU A 324 -29.21 -7.12 3.96
CA GLU A 324 -30.47 -6.92 3.24
C GLU A 324 -30.61 -5.50 2.71
N ALA A 325 -30.40 -4.50 3.58
CA ALA A 325 -30.46 -3.08 3.21
C ALA A 325 -29.38 -2.72 2.18
N LEU A 326 -28.16 -3.25 2.37
CA LEU A 326 -27.08 -3.07 1.39
C LEU A 326 -27.45 -3.69 0.02
N GLY A 327 -28.10 -4.85 0.02
CA GLY A 327 -28.60 -5.49 -1.19
C GLY A 327 -29.64 -4.63 -1.90
N ARG A 328 -30.61 -4.06 -1.18
CA ARG A 328 -31.61 -3.13 -1.75
C ARG A 328 -30.93 -1.89 -2.33
N LEU A 329 -29.91 -1.35 -1.65
CA LEU A 329 -29.14 -0.22 -2.14
C LEU A 329 -28.44 -0.55 -3.47
N ILE A 330 -27.84 -1.73 -3.59
CA ILE A 330 -27.18 -2.16 -4.82
C ILE A 330 -28.18 -2.30 -5.97
N ARG A 331 -29.35 -2.91 -5.69
CA ARG A 331 -30.41 -3.21 -6.68
C ARG A 331 -31.32 -2.04 -7.03
N LYS A 332 -31.16 -0.89 -6.35
CA LYS A 332 -32.03 0.30 -6.50
C LYS A 332 -33.47 0.07 -6.05
N GLU A 333 -33.64 -0.69 -4.97
CA GLU A 333 -34.94 -1.06 -4.36
C GLU A 333 -35.24 -0.32 -3.04
N ASP A 334 -34.39 0.65 -2.69
CA ASP A 334 -34.53 1.47 -1.47
C ASP A 334 -35.43 2.69 -1.64
#